data_AF-A0AAJ4XSU9-F1
#
_entry.id   AF-A0AAJ4XSU9-F1
#
_cell.length_a   1.000
_cell.length_b   1.000
_cell.length_c   1.000
_cell.angle_alpha   90.00
_cell.angle_beta   90.00
_cell.angle_gamma   90.00
#
_symmetry.space_group_name_H-M   'P 1'
#
loop_
_entity.id
_entity.type
_entity.pdbx_description
1 polymer ?
#
loop_
_entity_poly.entity_id
_entity_poly.type
_entity_poly.pdbx_seq_one_letter_code
_entity_poly.pdbx_strand_id
1 'polypeptide(L)'
;MVSSACTVAEAEDNLLSCTAQIMNQAVTILSSPSITDKEYTFESKIISGSTPGKHFRHVLDHLRILVDAIENWQSRTCSSTWSCSELRVDYDSRIVSKLAHIETSALASLQQFERTTQRLYQTFSGSNGRLYTQRLKLCATTPFAVEMDSTVGRELWFCGLHAIHHYALARVILVKELGLEEGIDDQFGVAPSTLIHREWRKEGNRADVAHQALSQGEQGELPSSSSSSSTSTSTSTSTSSEGGSSSERRARQEGSSSNRILLGQHHQPSGHAATSRNNHQYKLKL
;
A
#
# COMPACT_ATOMS: atom_id res chain seq x y z
N MET A 1 -4.36 21.90 -11.23
CA MET A 1 -5.74 21.46 -11.51
C MET A 1 -5.67 20.05 -12.08
N VAL A 2 -6.37 19.07 -11.51
CA VAL A 2 -6.56 17.77 -12.17
C VAL A 2 -7.46 18.02 -13.37
N SER A 3 -7.01 17.71 -14.59
CA SER A 3 -7.89 17.74 -15.76
C SER A 3 -8.99 16.71 -15.54
N SER A 4 -10.25 17.10 -15.68
CA SER A 4 -11.33 16.10 -15.74
C SER A 4 -11.07 15.20 -16.95
N ALA A 5 -11.28 13.89 -16.81
CA ALA A 5 -11.38 13.03 -17.98
C ALA A 5 -12.51 13.57 -18.87
N CYS A 6 -12.22 13.76 -20.15
CA CYS A 6 -13.14 14.35 -21.11
C CYS A 6 -14.14 13.30 -21.63
N THR A 7 -13.78 12.01 -21.56
CA THR A 7 -14.65 10.88 -21.93
C THR A 7 -14.61 9.72 -20.93
N VAL A 8 -15.58 8.81 -21.02
CA VAL A 8 -15.62 7.56 -20.21
C VAL A 8 -14.44 6.63 -20.55
N ALA A 9 -14.02 6.59 -21.82
CA ALA A 9 -12.86 5.81 -22.24
C ALA A 9 -11.57 6.37 -21.61
N GLU A 10 -11.38 7.69 -21.63
CA GLU A 10 -10.24 8.32 -20.94
C GLU A 10 -10.29 8.09 -19.42
N ALA A 11 -11.47 8.10 -18.80
CA ALA A 11 -11.61 7.81 -17.37
C ALA A 11 -11.20 6.36 -17.05
N GLU A 12 -11.56 5.40 -17.92
CA GLU A 12 -11.14 4.01 -17.83
C GLU A 12 -9.62 3.88 -17.95
N ASP A 13 -9.02 4.47 -19.00
CA ASP A 13 -7.59 4.38 -19.26
C ASP A 13 -6.76 5.01 -18.12
N ASN A 14 -7.17 6.18 -17.64
CA ASN A 14 -6.52 6.87 -16.52
C ASN A 14 -6.59 6.04 -15.23
N LEU A 15 -7.76 5.45 -14.94
CA LEU A 15 -7.93 4.64 -13.74
C LEU A 15 -7.17 3.32 -13.83
N LEU A 16 -7.22 2.65 -14.99
CA LEU A 16 -6.46 1.43 -15.26
C LEU A 16 -4.96 1.67 -15.11
N SER A 17 -4.44 2.73 -15.74
CA SER A 17 -3.04 3.12 -15.64
C SER A 17 -2.64 3.42 -14.19
N CYS A 18 -3.45 4.19 -13.47
CA CYS A 18 -3.22 4.49 -12.06
C CYS A 18 -3.17 3.23 -11.19
N THR A 19 -4.16 2.36 -11.30
CA THR A 19 -4.19 1.11 -10.53
C THR A 19 -3.02 0.21 -10.90
N ALA A 20 -2.67 0.08 -12.18
CA ALA A 20 -1.51 -0.72 -12.60
C ALA A 20 -0.18 -0.15 -12.07
N GLN A 21 -0.01 1.17 -12.07
CA GLN A 21 1.18 1.82 -11.48
C GLN A 21 1.28 1.55 -9.98
N ILE A 22 0.14 1.58 -9.26
CA ILE A 22 0.11 1.20 -7.84
C ILE A 22 0.56 -0.25 -7.69
N MET A 23 -0.02 -1.19 -8.44
CA MET A 23 0.34 -2.63 -8.35
C MET A 23 1.81 -2.89 -8.70
N ASN A 24 2.37 -2.14 -9.66
CA ASN A 24 3.77 -2.22 -10.04
C ASN A 24 4.73 -1.77 -8.93
N GLN A 25 4.27 -1.00 -7.93
CA GLN A 25 5.10 -0.72 -6.76
C GLN A 25 5.51 -2.03 -6.04
N ALA A 26 4.62 -3.02 -5.96
CA ALA A 26 4.98 -4.32 -5.41
C ALA A 26 6.03 -5.03 -6.28
N VAL A 27 5.90 -4.97 -7.60
CA VAL A 27 6.89 -5.56 -8.53
C VAL A 27 8.27 -4.94 -8.31
N THR A 28 8.35 -3.62 -8.22
CA THR A 28 9.61 -2.91 -7.96
C THR A 28 10.25 -3.32 -6.64
N ILE A 29 9.46 -3.37 -5.56
CA ILE A 29 9.97 -3.76 -4.23
C ILE A 29 10.40 -5.22 -4.19
N LEU A 30 9.58 -6.13 -4.71
CA LEU A 30 9.84 -7.57 -4.66
C LEU A 30 10.96 -8.01 -5.61
N SER A 31 11.31 -7.18 -6.61
CA SER A 31 12.48 -7.39 -7.46
C SER A 31 13.80 -6.94 -6.80
N SER A 32 13.72 -6.21 -5.68
CA SER A 32 14.91 -5.74 -4.97
C SER A 32 15.66 -6.92 -4.34
N PRO A 33 17.01 -7.00 -4.49
CA PRO A 33 17.80 -8.04 -3.86
C PRO A 33 17.78 -7.96 -2.32
N SER A 34 17.36 -6.82 -1.76
CA SER A 34 17.21 -6.62 -0.31
C SER A 34 15.96 -7.28 0.26
N ILE A 35 15.02 -7.73 -0.57
CA ILE A 35 13.76 -8.35 -0.14
C ILE A 35 13.84 -9.86 -0.38
N THR A 36 14.44 -10.58 0.57
CA THR A 36 14.43 -12.05 0.56
C THR A 36 13.20 -12.58 1.30
N ASP A 37 12.97 -13.90 1.23
CA ASP A 37 11.91 -14.55 1.99
C ASP A 37 11.99 -14.26 3.50
N LYS A 38 13.19 -13.98 4.03
CA LYS A 38 13.39 -13.61 5.43
C LYS A 38 12.77 -12.25 5.76
N GLU A 39 13.07 -11.21 5.00
CA GLU A 39 12.49 -9.88 5.19
C GLU A 39 10.99 -9.88 4.87
N TYR A 40 10.60 -10.64 3.86
CA TYR A 40 9.21 -10.78 3.42
C TYR A 40 8.30 -11.49 4.44
N THR A 41 8.85 -12.43 5.22
CA THR A 41 8.14 -13.15 6.30
C THR A 41 8.40 -12.58 7.69
N PHE A 42 9.16 -11.49 7.80
CA PHE A 42 9.43 -10.86 9.08
C PHE A 42 8.13 -10.47 9.79
N GLU A 43 7.94 -10.97 11.00
CA GLU A 43 6.80 -10.61 11.84
C GLU A 43 7.03 -9.25 12.50
N SER A 44 6.11 -8.33 12.24
CA SER A 44 6.13 -6.99 12.81
C SER A 44 6.04 -7.05 14.34
N LYS A 45 6.89 -6.26 15.01
CA LYS A 45 6.87 -6.06 16.46
C LYS A 45 5.80 -5.05 16.88
N ILE A 46 5.38 -4.19 15.95
CA ILE A 46 4.41 -3.11 16.19
C ILE A 46 3.00 -3.54 15.80
N ILE A 47 2.86 -4.29 14.70
CA ILE A 47 1.60 -4.75 14.14
C ILE A 47 1.49 -6.26 14.36
N SER A 48 0.88 -6.66 15.47
CA SER A 48 0.82 -8.06 15.90
C SER A 48 0.28 -9.01 14.82
N GLY A 49 1.04 -10.06 14.54
CA GLY A 49 0.68 -11.10 13.56
C GLY A 49 0.80 -10.66 12.10
N SER A 50 1.31 -9.46 11.81
CA SER A 50 1.49 -8.98 10.44
C SER A 50 2.88 -9.27 9.90
N THR A 51 2.95 -9.56 8.60
CA THR A 51 4.18 -9.67 7.82
C THR A 51 4.01 -8.89 6.51
N PRO A 52 5.10 -8.44 5.86
CA PRO A 52 5.01 -7.86 4.52
C PRO A 52 4.27 -8.79 3.57
N GLY A 53 4.60 -10.09 3.57
CA GLY A 53 3.97 -11.06 2.69
C GLY A 53 2.46 -11.24 2.88
N LYS A 54 1.94 -11.12 4.11
CA LYS A 54 0.49 -11.12 4.35
C LYS A 54 -0.19 -9.89 3.72
N HIS A 55 0.45 -8.72 3.78
CA HIS A 55 -0.08 -7.51 3.14
C HIS A 55 -0.05 -7.62 1.61
N PHE A 56 1.08 -8.04 1.02
CA PHE A 56 1.19 -8.23 -0.43
C PHE A 56 0.20 -9.27 -0.97
N ARG A 57 0.08 -10.43 -0.30
CA ARG A 57 -0.93 -11.45 -0.64
C ARG A 57 -2.34 -10.85 -0.62
N HIS A 58 -2.70 -10.10 0.41
CA HIS A 58 -4.05 -9.57 0.54
C HIS A 58 -4.40 -8.55 -0.56
N VAL A 59 -3.46 -7.68 -0.93
CA VAL A 59 -3.62 -6.78 -2.07
C VAL A 59 -3.84 -7.56 -3.37
N LEU A 60 -2.99 -8.56 -3.59
CA LEU A 60 -3.05 -9.40 -4.78
C LEU A 60 -4.38 -10.17 -4.87
N ASP A 61 -4.85 -10.73 -3.77
CA ASP A 61 -6.13 -11.46 -3.72
C ASP A 61 -7.29 -10.56 -4.18
N HIS A 62 -7.38 -9.32 -3.69
CA HIS A 62 -8.42 -8.39 -4.12
C HIS A 62 -8.38 -8.11 -5.62
N LEU A 63 -7.19 -7.81 -6.17
CA LEU A 63 -7.07 -7.56 -7.60
C LEU A 63 -7.44 -8.80 -8.42
N ARG A 64 -6.98 -9.98 -8.00
CA ARG A 64 -7.26 -11.24 -8.68
C ARG A 64 -8.75 -11.58 -8.67
N ILE A 65 -9.42 -11.43 -7.53
CA ILE A 65 -10.86 -11.67 -7.40
C ILE A 65 -11.62 -10.80 -8.42
N LEU A 66 -11.27 -9.52 -8.53
CA LEU A 66 -11.90 -8.62 -9.49
C LEU A 66 -11.64 -9.06 -10.94
N VAL A 67 -10.38 -9.32 -11.30
CA VAL A 67 -10.00 -9.74 -12.66
C VAL A 67 -10.65 -11.08 -13.03
N ASP A 68 -10.58 -12.07 -12.15
CA ASP A 68 -11.19 -13.39 -12.34
C ASP A 68 -12.72 -13.25 -12.53
N ALA A 69 -13.39 -12.39 -11.77
CA ALA A 69 -14.83 -12.15 -11.91
C ALA A 69 -15.17 -11.55 -13.28
N ILE A 70 -14.40 -10.56 -13.75
CA ILE A 70 -14.63 -9.91 -15.06
C ILE A 70 -14.38 -10.90 -16.20
N GLU A 71 -13.27 -11.65 -16.20
CA GLU A 71 -12.95 -12.64 -17.23
C GLU A 71 -14.02 -13.76 -17.30
N ASN A 72 -14.45 -14.27 -16.14
CA ASN A 72 -15.51 -15.27 -16.05
C ASN A 72 -16.87 -14.73 -16.53
N TRP A 73 -17.14 -13.44 -16.33
CA TRP A 73 -18.34 -12.80 -16.84
C TRP A 73 -18.28 -12.59 -18.36
N GLN A 74 -17.16 -12.10 -18.90
CA GLN A 74 -16.96 -11.90 -20.34
C GLN A 74 -17.09 -13.22 -21.12
N SER A 75 -16.44 -14.30 -20.66
CA SER A 75 -16.48 -15.61 -21.33
C SER A 75 -17.89 -16.20 -21.42
N ARG A 76 -18.73 -16.01 -20.40
CA ARG A 76 -20.13 -16.45 -20.39
C ARG A 76 -21.02 -15.61 -21.29
N THR A 77 -20.77 -14.30 -21.34
CA THR A 77 -21.54 -13.36 -22.17
C THR A 77 -21.29 -13.57 -23.67
N CYS A 78 -20.07 -13.98 -24.05
CA CYS A 78 -19.74 -14.30 -25.44
C CYS A 78 -20.33 -15.64 -25.93
N SER A 79 -20.85 -16.48 -25.03
CA SER A 79 -21.18 -17.89 -25.32
C SER A 79 -22.69 -18.20 -25.33
N SER A 80 -23.57 -17.23 -25.04
CA SER A 80 -25.02 -17.48 -24.85
C SER A 80 -25.88 -16.30 -25.30
N THR A 81 -26.87 -16.57 -26.17
CA THR A 81 -27.83 -15.58 -26.68
C THR A 81 -28.99 -15.29 -25.71
N TRP A 82 -29.11 -15.99 -24.58
CA TRP A 82 -30.35 -15.93 -23.76
C TRP A 82 -30.18 -15.73 -22.25
N SER A 83 -28.96 -15.69 -21.71
CA SER A 83 -28.77 -15.35 -20.30
C SER A 83 -27.47 -14.60 -20.08
N CYS A 84 -27.56 -13.27 -20.08
CA CYS A 84 -26.48 -12.41 -19.62
C CYS A 84 -26.41 -12.56 -18.10
N SER A 85 -25.48 -13.38 -17.61
CA SER A 85 -25.28 -13.47 -16.17
C SER A 85 -24.81 -12.12 -15.65
N GLU A 86 -25.36 -11.73 -14.50
CA GLU A 86 -24.87 -10.61 -13.72
C GLU A 86 -23.39 -10.81 -13.34
N LEU A 87 -22.59 -9.74 -13.40
CA LEU A 87 -21.21 -9.70 -12.89
C LEU A 87 -21.25 -9.60 -11.36
N ARG A 88 -20.59 -10.52 -10.67
CA ARG A 88 -20.57 -10.63 -9.21
C ARG A 88 -19.15 -10.70 -8.69
N VAL A 89 -18.87 -9.98 -7.61
CA VAL A 89 -17.56 -9.93 -6.95
C VAL A 89 -17.74 -10.23 -5.46
N ASP A 90 -16.89 -11.07 -4.88
CA ASP A 90 -16.88 -11.40 -3.45
C ASP A 90 -15.43 -11.39 -2.95
N TYR A 91 -15.03 -10.29 -2.29
CA TYR A 91 -13.66 -10.17 -1.74
C TYR A 91 -13.44 -11.02 -0.49
N ASP A 92 -14.51 -11.46 0.18
CA ASP A 92 -14.43 -12.33 1.35
C ASP A 92 -14.25 -13.79 0.96
N SER A 93 -14.41 -14.12 -0.33
CA SER A 93 -14.11 -15.42 -0.88
C SER A 93 -12.64 -15.76 -0.61
N ARG A 94 -12.42 -16.53 0.45
CA ARG A 94 -11.08 -16.94 0.86
C ARG A 94 -10.51 -17.85 -0.22
N ILE A 95 -9.66 -17.29 -1.09
CA ILE A 95 -8.81 -18.03 -2.04
C ILE A 95 -7.66 -18.74 -1.28
N VAL A 96 -7.94 -19.30 -0.11
CA VAL A 96 -6.94 -19.97 0.74
C VAL A 96 -6.35 -21.23 0.06
N SER A 97 -6.90 -21.66 -1.09
CA SER A 97 -6.56 -22.94 -1.73
C SER A 97 -5.81 -22.89 -3.07
N LYS A 98 -5.63 -21.75 -3.75
CA LYS A 98 -5.06 -21.76 -5.12
C LYS A 98 -3.61 -21.30 -5.25
N LEU A 99 -3.02 -20.73 -4.19
CA LEU A 99 -1.74 -20.04 -4.29
C LEU A 99 -0.86 -20.31 -3.07
N ALA A 100 -0.38 -21.55 -2.97
CA ALA A 100 0.59 -21.91 -1.96
C ALA A 100 1.81 -20.96 -2.06
N HIS A 101 2.32 -20.54 -0.89
CA HIS A 101 3.57 -19.80 -0.73
C HIS A 101 3.58 -18.30 -1.10
N ILE A 102 2.49 -17.68 -1.57
CA ILE A 102 2.54 -16.23 -1.90
C ILE A 102 2.87 -15.34 -0.71
N GLU A 103 2.40 -15.68 0.49
CA GLU A 103 2.70 -14.90 1.69
C GLU A 103 4.07 -15.23 2.31
N THR A 104 4.74 -16.29 1.83
CA THR A 104 6.03 -16.74 2.36
C THR A 104 7.20 -16.61 1.39
N SER A 105 6.93 -16.52 0.09
CA SER A 105 7.94 -16.42 -0.96
C SER A 105 7.83 -15.09 -1.71
N ALA A 106 8.87 -14.27 -1.62
CA ALA A 106 8.93 -12.98 -2.30
C ALA A 106 8.91 -13.16 -3.83
N LEU A 107 9.63 -14.16 -4.35
CA LEU A 107 9.66 -14.49 -5.77
C LEU A 107 8.29 -14.97 -6.29
N ALA A 108 7.60 -15.83 -5.54
CA ALA A 108 6.26 -16.28 -5.93
C ALA A 108 5.26 -15.11 -5.95
N SER A 109 5.37 -14.19 -4.99
CA SER A 109 4.55 -12.98 -4.95
C SER A 109 4.83 -12.08 -6.16
N LEU A 110 6.11 -11.80 -6.47
CA LEU A 110 6.54 -11.02 -7.63
C LEU A 110 5.91 -11.53 -8.92
N GLN A 111 6.08 -12.82 -9.22
CA GLN A 111 5.56 -13.45 -10.43
C GLN A 111 4.04 -13.32 -10.55
N GLN A 112 3.33 -13.37 -9.42
CA GLN A 112 1.88 -13.28 -9.42
C GLN A 112 1.38 -11.83 -9.56
N PHE A 113 2.11 -10.85 -9.02
CA PHE A 113 1.84 -9.43 -9.30
C PHE A 113 2.04 -9.10 -10.77
N GLU A 114 3.15 -9.53 -11.38
CA GLU A 114 3.42 -9.34 -12.81
C GLU A 114 2.30 -9.98 -13.65
N ARG A 115 1.99 -11.25 -13.39
CA ARG A 115 0.94 -11.99 -14.10
C ARG A 115 -0.42 -11.33 -13.97
N THR A 116 -0.81 -10.92 -12.75
CA THR A 116 -2.13 -10.34 -12.50
C THR A 116 -2.25 -8.95 -13.13
N THR A 117 -1.18 -8.16 -13.11
CA THR A 117 -1.13 -6.84 -13.76
C THR A 117 -1.22 -6.98 -15.28
N GLN A 118 -0.54 -7.98 -15.87
CA GLN A 118 -0.68 -8.28 -17.29
C GLN A 118 -2.11 -8.68 -17.65
N ARG A 119 -2.74 -9.57 -16.85
CA ARG A 119 -4.14 -9.96 -17.05
C ARG A 119 -5.08 -8.77 -16.97
N LEU A 120 -4.86 -7.87 -15.99
CA LEU A 120 -5.64 -6.64 -15.87
C LEU A 120 -5.65 -5.84 -17.18
N TYR A 121 -4.49 -5.61 -17.79
CA TYR A 121 -4.43 -4.94 -19.10
C TYR A 121 -5.17 -5.70 -20.21
N GLN A 122 -5.04 -7.03 -20.25
CA GLN A 122 -5.72 -7.87 -21.23
C GLN A 122 -7.25 -7.80 -21.08
N THR A 123 -7.76 -7.86 -19.85
CA THR A 123 -9.19 -7.78 -19.54
C THR A 123 -9.81 -6.47 -20.04
N PHE A 124 -9.08 -5.36 -19.91
CA PHE A 124 -9.54 -4.03 -20.33
C PHE A 124 -9.23 -3.70 -21.80
N SER A 125 -8.45 -4.52 -22.49
CA SER A 125 -8.10 -4.30 -23.89
C SER A 125 -9.33 -4.19 -24.79
N GLY A 126 -9.45 -3.10 -25.52
CA GLY A 126 -10.58 -2.84 -26.43
C GLY A 126 -11.93 -2.61 -25.75
N SER A 127 -11.95 -2.41 -24.43
CA SER A 127 -13.19 -2.15 -23.69
C SER A 127 -13.77 -0.74 -23.96
N ASN A 128 -12.92 0.26 -24.22
CA ASN A 128 -13.31 1.60 -24.69
C ASN A 128 -14.39 2.26 -23.81
N GLY A 129 -14.19 2.23 -22.49
CA GLY A 129 -15.08 2.77 -21.47
C GLY A 129 -16.25 1.85 -21.07
N ARG A 130 -16.45 0.74 -21.77
CA ARG A 130 -17.56 -0.19 -21.46
C ARG A 130 -17.38 -0.88 -20.12
N LEU A 131 -16.15 -1.29 -19.77
CA LEU A 131 -15.92 -1.95 -18.50
C LEU A 131 -16.02 -0.94 -17.36
N TYR A 132 -15.48 0.25 -17.49
CA TYR A 132 -15.54 1.29 -16.44
C TYR A 132 -16.95 1.53 -15.88
N THR A 133 -17.96 1.56 -16.76
CA THR A 133 -19.37 1.77 -16.38
C THR A 133 -20.14 0.48 -16.08
N GLN A 134 -19.55 -0.68 -16.32
CA GLN A 134 -20.19 -1.98 -16.11
C GLN A 134 -20.64 -2.14 -14.66
N ARG A 135 -21.95 -2.34 -14.46
CA ARG A 135 -22.55 -2.62 -13.15
C ARG A 135 -22.15 -4.02 -12.67
N LEU A 136 -21.96 -4.14 -11.36
CA LEU A 136 -21.74 -5.42 -10.70
C LEU A 136 -22.44 -5.47 -9.34
N LYS A 137 -22.69 -6.68 -8.85
CA LYS A 137 -23.06 -6.92 -7.45
C LYS A 137 -21.83 -7.28 -6.65
N LEU A 138 -21.58 -6.55 -5.59
CA LEU A 138 -20.59 -6.92 -4.59
C LEU A 138 -21.29 -7.71 -3.48
N CYS A 139 -20.75 -8.88 -3.18
CA CYS A 139 -21.19 -9.74 -2.09
C CYS A 139 -20.25 -9.54 -0.90
N ALA A 140 -20.84 -9.34 0.28
CA ALA A 140 -20.12 -9.27 1.54
C ALA A 140 -20.60 -10.40 2.46
N THR A 141 -19.65 -11.07 3.09
CA THR A 141 -19.90 -12.10 4.11
C THR A 141 -19.90 -11.44 5.48
N THR A 142 -21.11 -11.18 5.99
CA THR A 142 -21.33 -10.86 7.41
C THR A 142 -21.86 -12.12 8.11
N PRO A 143 -22.43 -12.07 9.34
CA PRO A 143 -23.27 -13.18 9.81
C PRO A 143 -24.36 -13.61 8.81
N PHE A 144 -24.69 -12.73 7.84
CA PHE A 144 -25.52 -13.00 6.67
C PHE A 144 -24.81 -12.56 5.37
N ALA A 145 -25.15 -13.16 4.24
CA ALA A 145 -24.71 -12.67 2.94
C ALA A 145 -25.47 -11.37 2.59
N VAL A 146 -24.73 -10.31 2.29
CA VAL A 146 -25.28 -9.01 1.88
C VAL A 146 -24.81 -8.69 0.47
N GLU A 147 -25.74 -8.28 -0.40
CA GLU A 147 -25.42 -7.82 -1.75
C GLU A 147 -25.57 -6.30 -1.85
N MET A 148 -24.65 -5.65 -2.54
CA MET A 148 -24.68 -4.22 -2.80
C MET A 148 -24.32 -3.91 -4.26
N ASP A 149 -24.85 -2.80 -4.78
CA ASP A 149 -24.58 -2.35 -6.14
C ASP A 149 -23.26 -1.59 -6.23
N SER A 150 -22.52 -1.85 -7.31
CA SER A 150 -21.30 -1.13 -7.65
C SER A 150 -21.05 -1.08 -9.17
N THR A 151 -19.90 -0.56 -9.57
CA THR A 151 -19.36 -0.61 -10.93
C THR A 151 -17.94 -1.14 -10.94
N VAL A 152 -17.50 -1.72 -12.05
CA VAL A 152 -16.10 -2.15 -12.23
C VAL A 152 -15.14 -0.98 -12.04
N GLY A 153 -15.45 0.22 -12.54
CA GLY A 153 -14.63 1.41 -12.29
C GLY A 153 -14.48 1.72 -10.80
N ARG A 154 -15.57 1.66 -10.02
CA ARG A 154 -15.48 1.88 -8.56
C ARG A 154 -14.65 0.80 -7.88
N GLU A 155 -14.86 -0.47 -8.22
CA GLU A 155 -14.13 -1.59 -7.62
C GLU A 155 -12.65 -1.59 -8.00
N LEU A 156 -12.31 -1.21 -9.24
CA LEU A 156 -10.92 -1.06 -9.67
C LEU A 156 -10.19 0.03 -8.87
N TRP A 157 -10.87 1.14 -8.59
CA TRP A 157 -10.34 2.19 -7.73
C TRP A 157 -10.21 1.74 -6.27
N PHE A 158 -11.19 0.98 -5.77
CA PHE A 158 -11.12 0.36 -4.45
C PHE A 158 -9.90 -0.54 -4.30
N CYS A 159 -9.63 -1.42 -5.29
CA CYS A 159 -8.40 -2.23 -5.30
C CYS A 159 -7.13 -1.37 -5.24
N GLY A 160 -7.07 -0.26 -5.97
CA GLY A 160 -5.93 0.67 -5.94
C GLY A 160 -5.74 1.35 -4.58
N LEU A 161 -6.80 1.89 -3.98
CA LEU A 161 -6.74 2.51 -2.64
C LEU A 161 -6.40 1.50 -1.55
N HIS A 162 -6.97 0.30 -1.62
CA HIS A 162 -6.69 -0.78 -0.69
C HIS A 162 -5.24 -1.24 -0.78
N ALA A 163 -4.68 -1.30 -2.00
CA ALA A 163 -3.27 -1.56 -2.22
C ALA A 163 -2.38 -0.52 -1.55
N ILE A 164 -2.65 0.77 -1.75
CA ILE A 164 -1.89 1.86 -1.11
C ILE A 164 -1.92 1.72 0.41
N HIS A 165 -3.09 1.45 0.99
CA HIS A 165 -3.22 1.25 2.44
C HIS A 165 -2.31 0.13 2.94
N HIS A 166 -2.31 -1.03 2.27
CA HIS A 166 -1.47 -2.16 2.66
C HIS A 166 0.01 -1.96 2.36
N TYR A 167 0.38 -1.23 1.31
CA TYR A 167 1.76 -0.84 1.05
C TYR A 167 2.29 0.13 2.10
N ALA A 168 1.45 1.03 2.63
CA ALA A 168 1.84 1.88 3.75
C ALA A 168 2.16 1.04 5.01
N LEU A 169 1.37 -0.01 5.29
CA LEU A 169 1.66 -0.93 6.41
C LEU A 169 2.92 -1.77 6.15
N ALA A 170 3.08 -2.30 4.94
CA ALA A 170 4.29 -3.02 4.55
C ALA A 170 5.54 -2.13 4.66
N ARG A 171 5.43 -0.84 4.31
CA ARG A 171 6.50 0.15 4.46
C ARG A 171 6.90 0.34 5.92
N VAL A 172 5.96 0.38 6.86
CA VAL A 172 6.30 0.47 8.29
C VAL A 172 7.21 -0.69 8.69
N ILE A 173 6.88 -1.90 8.24
CA ILE A 173 7.67 -3.09 8.57
C ILE A 173 9.05 -3.04 7.87
N LEU A 174 9.06 -2.89 6.55
CA LEU A 174 10.29 -2.98 5.75
C LEU A 174 11.26 -1.82 6.01
N VAL A 175 10.74 -0.60 6.16
CA VAL A 175 11.57 0.59 6.32
C VAL A 175 11.84 0.87 7.79
N LYS A 176 10.81 0.90 8.63
CA LYS A 176 10.95 1.38 10.02
C LYS A 176 11.36 0.29 11.01
N GLU A 177 11.01 -0.97 10.78
CA GLU A 177 11.43 -2.06 11.67
C GLU A 177 12.69 -2.77 11.18
N LEU A 178 12.84 -2.95 9.85
CA LEU A 178 13.99 -3.63 9.25
C LEU A 178 15.10 -2.69 8.76
N GLY A 179 14.84 -1.37 8.69
CA GLY A 179 15.87 -0.39 8.32
C GLY A 179 16.25 -0.39 6.83
N LEU A 180 15.37 -0.87 5.94
CA LEU A 180 15.64 -0.97 4.49
C LEU A 180 15.42 0.36 3.74
N GLU A 181 15.85 1.48 4.33
CA GLU A 181 15.62 2.84 3.81
C GLU A 181 16.27 3.08 2.43
N GLU A 182 17.48 2.57 2.21
CA GLU A 182 18.20 2.77 0.95
C GLU A 182 17.70 1.88 -0.21
N GLY A 183 16.93 0.82 0.10
CA GLY A 183 16.45 -0.16 -0.88
C GLY A 183 14.99 0.00 -1.31
N ILE A 184 14.28 1.00 -0.77
CA ILE A 184 12.84 1.19 -0.93
C ILE A 184 12.54 2.64 -1.33
N ASP A 185 11.78 2.82 -2.41
CA ASP A 185 11.38 4.14 -2.89
C ASP A 185 10.56 4.90 -1.84
N ASP A 186 10.87 6.19 -1.64
CA ASP A 186 10.18 7.08 -0.71
C ASP A 186 8.69 7.28 -1.00
N GLN A 187 8.26 7.03 -2.24
CA GLN A 187 6.87 7.10 -2.69
C GLN A 187 6.12 5.77 -2.52
N PHE A 188 6.81 4.67 -2.13
CA PHE A 188 6.17 3.40 -1.86
C PHE A 188 5.06 3.54 -0.81
N GLY A 189 3.86 3.06 -1.14
CA GLY A 189 2.68 3.14 -0.28
C GLY A 189 2.14 4.56 -0.05
N VAL A 190 2.53 5.54 -0.87
CA VAL A 190 1.96 6.89 -0.83
C VAL A 190 0.85 7.02 -1.88
N ALA A 191 -0.31 7.54 -1.47
CA ALA A 191 -1.43 7.71 -2.39
C ALA A 191 -1.11 8.75 -3.50
N PRO A 192 -1.52 8.50 -4.76
CA PRO A 192 -1.33 9.46 -5.87
C PRO A 192 -1.87 10.85 -5.57
N SER A 193 -3.04 10.94 -4.93
CA SER A 193 -3.62 12.22 -4.50
C SER A 193 -2.73 12.99 -3.52
N THR A 194 -1.99 12.28 -2.65
CA THR A 194 -1.04 12.88 -1.72
C THR A 194 0.20 13.40 -2.44
N LEU A 195 0.67 12.69 -3.47
CA LEU A 195 1.78 13.15 -4.31
C LEU A 195 1.40 14.42 -5.07
N ILE A 196 0.24 14.43 -5.73
CA ILE A 196 -0.30 15.60 -6.44
C ILE A 196 -0.45 16.79 -5.48
N HIS A 197 -1.01 16.57 -4.28
CA HIS A 197 -1.17 17.63 -3.29
C HIS A 197 0.19 18.18 -2.81
N ARG A 198 1.21 17.32 -2.63
CA ARG A 198 2.57 17.75 -2.28
C ARG A 198 3.22 18.57 -3.39
N GLU A 199 3.02 18.19 -4.65
CA GLU A 199 3.50 18.96 -5.81
C GLU A 199 2.83 20.34 -5.87
N TRP A 200 1.51 20.41 -5.71
CA TRP A 200 0.80 21.69 -5.70
C TRP A 200 1.26 22.61 -4.57
N ARG A 201 1.49 22.06 -3.37
CA ARG A 201 2.03 22.84 -2.25
C ARG A 201 3.45 23.34 -2.54
N LYS A 202 4.29 22.53 -3.17
CA LYS A 202 5.65 22.94 -3.58
C LYS A 202 5.60 24.05 -4.63
N GLU A 203 4.71 23.93 -5.61
CA GLU A 203 4.56 24.93 -6.68
C GLU A 203 4.00 26.25 -6.14
N GLY A 204 2.99 26.20 -5.26
CA GLY A 204 2.48 27.39 -4.57
C GLY A 204 3.56 28.10 -3.77
N ASN A 205 4.32 27.35 -2.98
CA ASN A 205 5.45 27.92 -2.22
C ASN A 205 6.55 28.51 -3.12
N ARG A 206 6.85 27.90 -4.28
CA ARG A 206 7.83 28.45 -5.25
C ARG A 206 7.34 29.75 -5.86
N ALA A 207 6.06 29.81 -6.23
CA ALA A 207 5.44 31.02 -6.75
C ALA A 207 5.44 32.14 -5.69
N ASP A 208 5.13 31.83 -4.43
CA ASP A 208 5.16 32.78 -3.33
C ASP A 208 6.58 33.33 -3.07
N VAL A 209 7.59 32.46 -3.04
CA VAL A 209 9.00 32.87 -2.86
C VAL A 209 9.50 33.71 -4.04
N ALA A 210 9.13 33.35 -5.28
CA ALA A 210 9.48 34.14 -6.46
C ALA A 210 8.83 35.53 -6.42
N HIS A 211 7.56 35.61 -6.01
CA HIS A 211 6.84 36.86 -5.87
C HIS A 211 7.43 37.75 -4.76
N GLN A 212 7.89 37.13 -3.66
CA GLN A 212 8.55 37.83 -2.55
C GLN A 212 9.95 38.34 -2.94
N ALA A 213 10.72 37.56 -3.70
CA ALA A 213 12.03 37.97 -4.21
C ALA A 213 11.94 39.12 -5.23
N LEU A 214 10.94 39.12 -6.11
CA LEU A 214 10.68 40.21 -7.04
C LEU A 214 10.26 41.49 -6.30
N SER A 215 9.44 41.38 -5.25
CA SER A 215 9.05 42.54 -4.42
C SER A 215 10.20 43.14 -3.59
N GLN A 216 11.25 42.36 -3.30
CA GLN A 216 12.45 42.83 -2.60
C GLN A 216 13.52 43.38 -3.55
N GLY A 217 13.51 42.98 -4.84
CA GLY A 217 14.40 43.50 -5.87
C GLY A 217 14.06 44.92 -6.35
N GLU A 218 12.81 45.37 -6.19
CA GLU A 218 12.40 46.74 -6.55
C GLU A 218 12.78 47.82 -5.52
N GLN A 219 13.37 47.45 -4.36
CA GLN A 219 13.76 48.42 -3.32
C GLN A 219 15.27 48.69 -3.24
N GLY A 220 16.07 48.25 -4.22
CA GLY A 220 17.53 48.28 -4.10
C GLY A 220 18.28 48.86 -5.30
N GLU A 221 18.09 50.13 -5.66
CA GLU A 221 19.13 50.91 -6.35
C GLU A 221 18.89 52.43 -6.34
N LEU A 222 19.64 53.16 -5.49
CA LEU A 222 20.26 54.46 -5.80
C LEU A 222 21.44 54.67 -4.82
N PRO A 223 22.71 54.63 -5.26
CA PRO A 223 23.82 55.01 -4.40
C PRO A 223 24.10 56.51 -4.51
N SER A 224 23.91 57.25 -3.41
CA SER A 224 24.51 58.58 -3.26
C SER A 224 25.90 58.43 -2.63
N SER A 225 26.91 58.76 -3.42
CA SER A 225 28.32 58.82 -3.06
C SER A 225 28.61 59.62 -1.79
N SER A 226 29.38 59.06 -0.86
CA SER A 226 30.38 59.83 -0.13
C SER A 226 31.53 58.92 0.34
N SER A 227 32.72 59.44 0.08
CA SER A 227 34.05 58.89 0.31
C SER A 227 34.48 58.97 1.77
N SER A 228 35.19 57.95 2.29
CA SER A 228 36.43 58.12 3.08
C SER A 228 37.03 56.79 3.53
N SER A 229 38.20 56.47 2.96
CA SER A 229 39.44 55.95 3.56
C SER A 229 39.44 55.28 4.95
N SER A 230 39.99 54.06 5.03
CA SER A 230 41.18 53.65 5.85
C SER A 230 41.25 52.11 5.96
N THR A 231 42.23 51.41 5.37
CA THR A 231 43.55 50.98 5.92
C THR A 231 43.53 49.75 6.85
N SER A 232 44.49 48.84 6.61
CA SER A 232 45.02 47.69 7.40
C SER A 232 44.42 46.29 7.12
N THR A 233 45.13 45.29 6.55
CA THR A 233 46.35 44.55 7.02
C THR A 233 46.00 43.74 8.27
N SER A 234 46.16 42.42 8.46
CA SER A 234 46.84 41.30 7.78
C SER A 234 46.54 39.99 8.55
N THR A 235 46.91 38.82 7.98
CA THR A 235 47.47 37.60 8.65
C THR A 235 46.71 36.94 9.82
N SER A 236 46.69 35.63 10.10
CA SER A 236 47.10 34.32 9.56
C SER A 236 47.12 33.38 10.78
N THR A 237 47.32 32.07 10.56
CA THR A 237 47.86 31.07 11.52
C THR A 237 46.93 30.60 12.66
N SER A 238 46.41 29.36 12.62
CA SER A 238 47.01 28.07 13.06
C SER A 238 46.72 27.80 14.56
N THR A 239 46.47 26.62 15.12
CA THR A 239 47.00 25.25 14.97
C THR A 239 46.26 24.35 16.00
N SER A 240 46.26 23.03 15.77
CA SER A 240 46.46 21.91 16.76
C SER A 240 45.47 21.73 17.94
N SER A 241 45.16 20.55 18.48
CA SER A 241 45.56 19.14 18.30
C SER A 241 44.85 18.29 19.39
N GLU A 242 44.67 16.98 19.13
CA GLU A 242 44.70 15.84 20.10
C GLU A 242 43.62 15.77 21.21
N GLY A 243 43.12 14.61 21.66
CA GLY A 243 43.48 13.20 21.48
C GLY A 243 42.94 12.37 22.67
N GLY A 244 42.76 11.05 22.49
CA GLY A 244 42.63 10.01 23.54
C GLY A 244 41.18 9.56 23.87
N SER A 245 40.72 8.32 23.57
CA SER A 245 41.07 6.99 24.15
C SER A 245 40.62 6.87 25.63
N SER A 246 39.95 5.83 26.16
CA SER A 246 39.95 4.38 25.89
C SER A 246 38.84 3.65 26.69
N SER A 247 38.36 2.54 26.14
CA SER A 247 37.92 1.24 26.72
C SER A 247 37.82 1.00 28.24
N GLU A 248 36.82 0.21 28.69
CA GLU A 248 37.04 -1.16 29.25
C GLU A 248 35.75 -1.97 29.57
N ARG A 249 35.96 -3.29 29.68
CA ARG A 249 35.05 -4.46 29.67
C ARG A 249 34.42 -4.81 31.04
N ARG A 250 33.34 -5.62 31.05
CA ARG A 250 33.29 -6.93 31.77
C ARG A 250 32.05 -7.78 31.46
N ALA A 251 32.21 -9.10 31.62
CA ALA A 251 31.27 -10.19 31.32
C ALA A 251 30.90 -11.01 32.59
N ARG A 252 29.80 -11.82 32.51
CA ARG A 252 29.54 -13.17 33.10
C ARG A 252 28.05 -13.56 32.86
N GLN A 253 27.71 -14.69 32.22
CA GLN A 253 27.44 -16.07 32.76
C GLN A 253 26.29 -16.11 33.80
N GLU A 254 25.32 -17.03 33.88
CA GLU A 254 24.98 -18.34 33.30
C GLU A 254 23.58 -18.74 33.90
N GLY A 255 22.83 -19.73 33.37
CA GLY A 255 21.76 -20.39 34.18
C GLY A 255 20.52 -20.96 33.46
N SER A 256 20.52 -22.29 33.32
CA SER A 256 19.49 -23.20 32.81
C SER A 256 18.28 -23.40 33.76
N SER A 257 17.07 -23.72 33.25
CA SER A 257 16.37 -25.01 33.49
C SER A 257 14.90 -25.05 33.03
N SER A 258 14.57 -26.19 32.42
CA SER A 258 13.27 -26.66 31.95
C SER A 258 12.24 -26.91 33.07
N ASN A 259 10.94 -26.82 32.73
CA ASN A 259 9.97 -27.79 33.23
C ASN A 259 8.83 -28.05 32.23
N ARG A 260 8.35 -29.29 32.24
CA ARG A 260 7.49 -29.97 31.25
C ARG A 260 6.21 -30.44 31.99
N ILE A 261 5.19 -30.89 31.22
CA ILE A 261 4.10 -31.83 31.62
C ILE A 261 2.84 -31.15 32.24
N LEU A 262 1.52 -31.45 32.02
CA LEU A 262 0.62 -32.44 31.35
C LEU A 262 -0.70 -31.65 31.05
N LEU A 263 -1.40 -31.78 29.91
CA LEU A 263 -2.43 -32.78 29.55
C LEU A 263 -3.67 -32.83 30.48
N GLY A 264 -4.83 -32.53 29.90
CA GLY A 264 -6.15 -32.69 30.53
C GLY A 264 -7.30 -32.45 29.54
N GLN A 265 -7.64 -33.49 28.77
CA GLN A 265 -8.88 -33.57 28.00
C GLN A 265 -10.07 -33.88 28.91
N HIS A 266 -11.28 -33.45 28.51
CA HIS A 266 -12.51 -34.26 28.30
C HIS A 266 -13.84 -33.63 28.78
N HIS A 267 -14.82 -33.84 27.90
CA HIS A 267 -16.27 -34.01 28.12
C HIS A 267 -17.22 -32.81 28.00
N GLN A 268 -17.91 -32.79 26.85
CA GLN A 268 -19.31 -32.35 26.72
C GLN A 268 -20.26 -33.29 27.49
N PRO A 269 -21.50 -32.82 27.73
CA PRO A 269 -22.62 -33.52 27.10
C PRO A 269 -23.66 -32.59 26.44
N SER A 270 -24.41 -33.21 25.53
CA SER A 270 -25.57 -32.74 24.78
C SER A 270 -26.85 -32.67 25.62
N GLY A 271 -27.86 -31.90 25.17
CA GLY A 271 -29.25 -32.10 25.60
C GLY A 271 -30.18 -30.88 25.59
N HIS A 272 -30.90 -30.70 24.47
CA HIS A 272 -32.24 -30.11 24.24
C HIS A 272 -32.93 -29.06 25.15
N ALA A 273 -33.29 -27.96 24.48
CA ALA A 273 -34.60 -27.28 24.40
C ALA A 273 -35.32 -26.73 25.66
N ALA A 274 -35.48 -25.40 25.72
CA ALA A 274 -36.78 -24.72 25.81
C ALA A 274 -36.64 -23.18 25.73
N THR A 275 -37.60 -22.58 25.05
CA THR A 275 -37.89 -21.15 24.87
C THR A 275 -37.92 -20.32 26.16
N SER A 276 -37.29 -19.14 26.15
CA SER A 276 -37.85 -17.95 26.79
C SER A 276 -37.25 -16.66 26.22
N ARG A 277 -38.12 -15.68 25.95
CA ARG A 277 -37.79 -14.31 25.57
C ARG A 277 -36.95 -13.67 26.67
N ASN A 278 -35.80 -13.09 26.33
CA ASN A 278 -35.40 -11.85 26.99
C ASN A 278 -34.43 -11.00 26.15
N ASN A 279 -34.71 -9.71 26.26
CA ASN A 279 -34.13 -8.56 25.60
C ASN A 279 -32.69 -8.32 26.08
N HIS A 280 -31.65 -8.45 25.24
CA HIS A 280 -30.28 -8.03 25.59
C HIS A 280 -29.56 -7.39 24.39
N GLN A 281 -29.09 -6.16 24.63
CA GLN A 281 -28.12 -5.43 23.83
C GLN A 281 -26.90 -6.30 23.50
N TYR A 282 -26.57 -6.43 22.22
CA TYR A 282 -25.26 -6.94 21.83
C TYR A 282 -24.27 -5.79 21.68
N LYS A 283 -23.36 -5.70 22.66
CA LYS A 283 -22.05 -5.05 22.46
C LYS A 283 -21.25 -5.90 21.47
N LEU A 284 -21.09 -5.41 20.26
CA LEU A 284 -20.08 -5.88 19.31
C LEU A 284 -18.69 -5.55 19.88
N LYS A 285 -17.87 -6.58 20.13
CA LYS A 285 -16.41 -6.41 20.18
C LYS A 285 -15.90 -6.64 18.77
N LEU A 286 -15.39 -5.56 18.17
CA LEU A 286 -14.48 -5.56 17.03
C LEU A 286 -13.18 -6.29 17.40
#